data_AF-A0A9D1SJH0-F1
#
_entry.id   AF-A0A9D1SJH0-F1
#
_cell.length_a   1.000
_cell.length_b   1.000
_cell.length_c   1.000
_cell.angle_alpha   90.00
_cell.angle_beta   90.00
_cell.angle_gamma   90.00
#
_symmetry.space_group_name_H-M   'P 1'
#
loop_
_entity.id
_entity.type
_entity.pdbx_description
1 polymer ?
#
loop_
_entity_poly.entity_id
_entity_poly.type
_entity_poly.pdbx_seq_one_letter_code
_entity_poly.pdbx_strand_id
1 'polypeptide(L)'
;MFTAKRKGILALLISVMAAALLAFGVFFALPSTRASAAEGETVATIGDGAEYTSLQSAINAAAASENATITLTSNVTESVTIPEDAVITLYLNGCTITNVEGSHTIINSGTLTIIGEGTVDNVNHGRGALVNYGKAILLGGTYTRSKEAGKSPDDNGGNSWYVIKNYNNLNIGANNKECNVVVTANGSYSSLIANGYQNANYYNTNFGNGGIANPTLKVYGGSFSGGLNTLKTDEHSKNEIYGGTFSNSAQYAVMNYGETTISGGEFTYDGEGAYGAIYSAYDSNVAVGALEITGGTFDAVKTVMV
;
A
#
# COMPACT_ATOMS: atom_id res chain seq x y z
N MET A 1 56.21 -38.81 94.39
CA MET A 1 56.31 -39.24 92.99
C MET A 1 55.44 -38.29 92.16
N PHE A 2 56.10 -37.36 91.46
CA PHE A 2 55.64 -36.38 90.43
C PHE A 2 54.26 -35.69 90.60
N THR A 3 54.23 -34.44 91.11
CA THR A 3 54.09 -33.13 90.39
C THR A 3 52.72 -32.89 89.74
N ALA A 4 51.89 -32.00 90.27
CA ALA A 4 51.87 -30.53 90.11
C ALA A 4 51.11 -30.01 88.86
N LYS A 5 49.98 -29.32 89.13
CA LYS A 5 49.53 -28.03 88.56
C LYS A 5 49.51 -27.87 87.02
N ARG A 6 48.31 -27.65 86.44
CA ARG A 6 47.82 -26.35 85.87
C ARG A 6 46.62 -26.49 84.90
N LYS A 7 45.65 -25.60 85.10
CA LYS A 7 44.94 -24.72 84.15
C LYS A 7 44.45 -25.28 82.78
N GLY A 8 43.12 -25.34 82.65
CA GLY A 8 42.34 -24.57 81.66
C GLY A 8 42.23 -25.07 80.21
N ILE A 9 41.08 -24.72 79.61
CA ILE A 9 40.75 -24.60 78.18
C ILE A 9 40.04 -25.80 77.51
N LEU A 10 38.73 -25.60 77.31
CA LEU A 10 37.98 -25.57 76.04
C LEU A 10 38.29 -26.60 74.92
N ALA A 11 37.21 -27.26 74.44
CA ALA A 11 36.88 -27.68 73.06
C ALA A 11 36.25 -29.10 73.06
N LEU A 12 34.94 -29.21 72.82
CA LEU A 12 34.29 -29.39 71.51
C LEU A 12 34.47 -30.81 70.94
N LEU A 13 33.38 -31.57 70.87
CA LEU A 13 33.04 -32.41 69.71
C LEU A 13 31.61 -32.96 69.88
N ILE A 14 30.69 -32.38 69.10
CA ILE A 14 29.34 -32.89 68.85
C ILE A 14 29.48 -34.07 67.87
N SER A 15 28.83 -35.19 68.18
CA SER A 15 28.66 -36.29 67.23
C SER A 15 27.27 -36.91 67.35
N VAL A 16 26.75 -37.31 66.18
CA VAL A 16 25.62 -38.24 65.91
C VAL A 16 24.22 -37.62 66.09
N MET A 17 23.54 -37.14 65.03
CA MET A 17 22.87 -37.85 63.91
C MET A 17 21.56 -38.54 64.33
N ALA A 18 20.40 -38.00 63.88
CA ALA A 18 19.38 -38.70 63.08
C ALA A 18 17.94 -38.17 63.26
N ALA A 19 17.24 -38.13 62.11
CA ALA A 19 15.80 -38.30 61.90
C ALA A 19 14.82 -37.13 62.15
N ALA A 20 14.66 -36.34 61.09
CA ALA A 20 13.43 -35.83 60.47
C ALA A 20 12.07 -36.04 61.17
N LEU A 21 11.30 -34.95 61.28
CA LEU A 21 9.86 -34.97 61.01
C LEU A 21 9.39 -33.57 60.53
N LEU A 22 8.53 -33.59 59.52
CA LEU A 22 8.01 -32.46 58.74
C LEU A 22 7.26 -31.42 59.58
N ALA A 23 7.50 -30.14 59.30
CA ALA A 23 6.60 -29.06 59.71
C ALA A 23 6.50 -27.97 58.63
N PHE A 24 5.25 -27.68 58.29
CA PHE A 24 4.73 -26.64 57.42
C PHE A 24 5.48 -25.30 57.50
N GLY A 25 5.88 -24.78 56.34
CA GLY A 25 6.24 -23.38 56.14
C GLY A 25 5.50 -22.85 54.92
N VAL A 26 4.39 -22.15 55.15
CA VAL A 26 3.65 -21.42 54.11
C VAL A 26 4.55 -20.28 53.63
N PHE A 27 5.13 -20.43 52.45
CA PHE A 27 5.78 -19.33 51.75
C PHE A 27 4.71 -18.57 50.96
N PHE A 28 4.38 -17.36 51.40
CA PHE A 28 3.68 -16.40 50.55
C PHE A 28 4.62 -16.05 49.39
N ALA A 29 4.43 -16.71 48.25
CA ALA A 29 5.01 -16.28 46.99
C ALA A 29 4.27 -15.02 46.54
N LEU A 30 4.90 -13.85 46.70
CA LEU A 30 4.51 -12.67 45.93
C LEU A 30 4.59 -13.07 44.44
N PRO A 31 3.54 -12.88 43.64
CA PRO A 31 3.70 -13.02 42.21
C PRO A 31 4.68 -11.93 41.77
N SER A 32 5.92 -12.34 41.46
CA SER A 32 6.76 -11.55 40.58
C SER A 32 6.06 -11.54 39.23
N THR A 33 5.19 -10.55 39.02
CA THR A 33 4.85 -10.11 37.69
C THR A 33 6.15 -9.60 37.08
N ARG A 34 6.91 -10.51 36.45
CA ARG A 34 7.67 -10.10 35.29
C ARG A 34 6.62 -9.56 34.34
N ALA A 35 6.49 -8.24 34.30
CA ALA A 35 5.94 -7.58 33.15
C ALA A 35 6.81 -8.04 31.99
N SER A 36 6.35 -9.07 31.27
CA SER A 36 6.73 -9.20 29.88
C SER A 36 6.28 -7.87 29.28
N ALA A 37 7.24 -7.04 28.87
CA ALA A 37 6.91 -6.08 27.84
C ALA A 37 6.24 -6.92 26.74
N ALA A 38 5.02 -6.58 26.37
CA ALA A 38 4.49 -7.06 25.12
C ALA A 38 5.44 -6.48 24.07
N GLU A 39 6.41 -7.27 23.61
CA GLU A 39 7.04 -6.97 22.33
C GLU A 39 5.89 -6.86 21.35
N GLY A 40 5.77 -5.70 20.70
CA GLY A 40 4.73 -5.48 19.71
C GLY A 40 4.75 -6.61 18.69
N GLU A 41 3.59 -6.96 18.16
CA GLU A 41 3.51 -7.97 17.10
C GLU A 41 4.40 -7.54 15.93
N THR A 42 5.29 -8.44 15.48
CA THR A 42 6.11 -8.21 14.29
C THR A 42 5.18 -8.11 13.07
N VAL A 43 5.22 -6.97 12.38
CA VAL A 43 4.38 -6.70 11.19
C VAL A 43 5.17 -6.78 9.88
N ALA A 44 6.49 -6.64 9.95
CA ALA A 44 7.34 -6.67 8.78
C ALA A 44 8.73 -7.25 9.09
N THR A 45 9.35 -7.87 8.08
CA THR A 45 10.74 -8.29 8.11
C THR A 45 11.52 -7.76 6.93
N ILE A 46 12.84 -7.61 7.07
CA ILE A 46 13.77 -7.33 5.97
C ILE A 46 14.72 -8.51 5.81
N GLY A 47 14.77 -9.09 4.61
CA GLY A 47 15.58 -10.27 4.32
C GLY A 47 15.26 -11.43 5.27
N ASP A 48 16.31 -12.12 5.74
CA ASP A 48 16.18 -13.39 6.48
C ASP A 48 16.09 -13.23 8.02
N GLY A 49 15.91 -12.03 8.59
CA GLY A 49 15.77 -11.98 10.06
C GLY A 49 15.69 -10.65 10.81
N ALA A 50 15.71 -9.49 10.15
CA ALA A 50 15.44 -8.23 10.86
C ALA A 50 13.92 -8.05 11.01
N GLU A 51 13.40 -8.11 12.23
CA GLU A 51 11.97 -7.96 12.55
C GLU A 51 11.63 -6.53 12.97
N TYR A 52 10.44 -6.08 12.56
CA TYR A 52 9.94 -4.73 12.83
C TYR A 52 8.48 -4.80 13.27
N THR A 53 8.16 -4.03 14.31
CA THR A 53 6.79 -3.86 14.83
C THR A 53 6.02 -2.73 14.15
N SER A 54 6.66 -2.02 13.22
CA SER A 54 6.03 -1.02 12.35
C SER A 54 6.55 -1.14 10.92
N LEU A 55 5.65 -1.01 9.96
CA LEU A 55 6.00 -0.99 8.54
C LEU A 55 6.86 0.24 8.20
N GLN A 56 6.55 1.41 8.76
CA GLN A 56 7.38 2.60 8.55
C GLN A 56 8.80 2.42 9.09
N SER A 57 8.97 1.74 10.23
CA SER A 57 10.31 1.44 10.76
C SER A 57 11.10 0.50 9.84
N ALA A 58 10.45 -0.50 9.26
CA ALA A 58 11.08 -1.37 8.25
C ALA A 58 11.48 -0.55 7.01
N ILE A 59 10.61 0.34 6.52
CA ILE A 59 10.91 1.23 5.38
C ILE A 59 12.13 2.10 5.66
N ASN A 60 12.19 2.73 6.83
CA ASN A 60 13.30 3.61 7.20
C ASN A 60 14.63 2.85 7.28
N ALA A 61 14.62 1.62 7.79
CA ALA A 61 15.81 0.77 7.83
C ALA A 61 16.22 0.27 6.44
N ALA A 62 15.24 -0.14 5.63
CA ALA A 62 15.43 -0.59 4.26
C ALA A 62 15.99 0.52 3.34
N ALA A 63 15.60 1.77 3.56
CA ALA A 63 16.07 2.92 2.78
C ALA A 63 17.59 3.15 2.89
N ALA A 64 18.24 2.64 3.93
CA ALA A 64 19.69 2.72 4.10
C ALA A 64 20.46 1.60 3.36
N SER A 65 19.75 0.65 2.74
CA SER A 65 20.31 -0.54 2.08
C SER A 65 19.99 -0.54 0.59
N GLU A 66 20.89 -1.06 -0.25
CA GLU A 66 20.60 -1.22 -1.67
C GLU A 66 19.58 -2.37 -1.89
N ASN A 67 18.45 -2.06 -2.54
CA ASN A 67 17.43 -3.01 -3.01
C ASN A 67 16.82 -3.93 -1.93
N ALA A 68 16.51 -3.37 -0.75
CA ALA A 68 15.89 -4.13 0.33
C ALA A 68 14.47 -4.61 -0.01
N THR A 69 14.19 -5.88 0.35
CA THR A 69 12.84 -6.45 0.29
C THR A 69 12.25 -6.49 1.69
N ILE A 70 11.15 -5.78 1.89
CA ILE A 70 10.32 -5.80 3.09
C ILE A 70 9.20 -6.82 2.87
N THR A 71 9.07 -7.79 3.76
CA THR A 71 7.98 -8.78 3.74
C THR A 71 7.02 -8.48 4.87
N LEU A 72 5.72 -8.32 4.58
CA LEU A 72 4.70 -8.26 5.62
C LEU A 72 4.50 -9.62 6.27
N THR A 73 4.38 -9.64 7.59
CA THR A 73 4.11 -10.85 8.38
C THR A 73 2.71 -10.86 8.99
N SER A 74 2.06 -9.70 9.08
CA SER A 74 0.69 -9.55 9.54
C SER A 74 0.02 -8.33 8.90
N ASN A 75 -1.31 -8.25 9.05
CA ASN A 75 -2.06 -7.06 8.64
C ASN A 75 -1.63 -5.87 9.51
N VAL A 76 -1.55 -4.68 8.91
CA VAL A 76 -1.07 -3.48 9.58
C VAL A 76 -2.02 -2.31 9.35
N THR A 77 -2.28 -1.53 10.40
CA THR A 77 -3.00 -0.26 10.32
C THR A 77 -2.01 0.89 10.45
N GLU A 78 -1.36 1.24 9.34
CA GLU A 78 -0.35 2.29 9.25
C GLU A 78 -0.49 3.06 7.93
N SER A 79 -0.15 4.34 7.98
CA SER A 79 0.06 5.17 6.79
C SER A 79 1.56 5.36 6.62
N VAL A 80 2.11 5.01 5.47
CA VAL A 80 3.56 4.97 5.26
C VAL A 80 4.02 5.84 4.10
N THR A 81 5.24 6.36 4.23
CA THR A 81 5.92 7.13 3.20
C THR A 81 7.19 6.40 2.78
N ILE A 82 7.35 6.17 1.48
CA ILE A 82 8.63 5.76 0.89
C ILE A 82 9.43 7.05 0.64
N PRO A 83 10.57 7.24 1.33
CA PRO A 83 11.34 8.46 1.20
C PRO A 83 11.95 8.59 -0.20
N GLU A 84 12.31 9.83 -0.56
CA GLU A 84 13.09 10.11 -1.78
C GLU A 84 14.39 9.28 -1.78
N ASP A 85 14.87 8.94 -2.98
CA ASP A 85 16.05 8.11 -3.24
C ASP A 85 16.01 6.66 -2.72
N ALA A 86 15.05 6.29 -1.87
CA ALA A 86 14.92 4.91 -1.41
C ALA A 86 14.43 3.98 -2.54
N VAL A 87 15.00 2.78 -2.59
CA VAL A 87 14.60 1.71 -3.52
C VAL A 87 14.09 0.52 -2.72
N ILE A 88 12.77 0.40 -2.64
CA ILE A 88 12.07 -0.55 -1.78
C ILE A 88 11.29 -1.56 -2.62
N THR A 89 11.47 -2.84 -2.31
CA THR A 89 10.50 -3.88 -2.70
C THR A 89 9.65 -4.23 -1.49
N LEU A 90 8.33 -4.08 -1.61
CA LEU A 90 7.35 -4.44 -0.59
C LEU A 90 6.61 -5.69 -1.04
N TYR A 91 6.85 -6.80 -0.36
CA TYR A 91 6.11 -8.04 -0.54
C TYR A 91 4.93 -8.08 0.44
N LEU A 92 3.72 -8.00 -0.12
CA LEU A 92 2.49 -7.94 0.68
C LEU A 92 2.17 -9.27 1.39
N ASN A 93 2.62 -10.41 0.86
CA ASN A 93 2.53 -11.73 1.50
C ASN A 93 1.12 -12.12 2.02
N GLY A 94 0.08 -11.74 1.27
CA GLY A 94 -1.32 -11.98 1.62
C GLY A 94 -1.89 -11.01 2.67
N CYS A 95 -1.07 -10.10 3.20
CA CYS A 95 -1.47 -9.16 4.25
C CYS A 95 -2.13 -7.89 3.69
N THR A 96 -2.84 -7.19 4.58
CA THR A 96 -3.51 -5.92 4.31
C THR A 96 -2.82 -4.77 5.03
N ILE A 97 -2.57 -3.68 4.30
CA ILE A 97 -2.20 -2.37 4.86
C ILE A 97 -3.46 -1.50 4.82
N THR A 98 -3.90 -1.02 5.98
CA THR A 98 -4.99 -0.04 6.11
C THR A 98 -4.41 1.26 6.67
N ASN A 99 -4.80 2.39 6.12
CA ASN A 99 -4.30 3.68 6.59
C ASN A 99 -4.81 4.05 7.99
N VAL A 100 -4.08 4.93 8.68
CA VAL A 100 -4.58 5.66 9.85
C VAL A 100 -5.45 6.86 9.44
N GLU A 101 -6.28 7.34 10.37
CA GLU A 101 -7.26 8.41 10.14
C GLU A 101 -6.65 9.65 9.48
N GLY A 102 -7.31 10.15 8.44
CA GLY A 102 -6.98 11.40 7.78
C GLY A 102 -5.79 11.33 6.81
N SER A 103 -5.28 10.13 6.51
CA SER A 103 -4.06 9.93 5.70
C SER A 103 -4.25 9.01 4.50
N HIS A 104 -3.35 9.15 3.52
CA HIS A 104 -3.15 8.17 2.45
C HIS A 104 -2.55 6.90 3.03
N THR A 105 -2.78 5.74 2.40
CA THR A 105 -2.19 4.47 2.88
C THR A 105 -0.70 4.43 2.57
N ILE A 106 -0.33 4.66 1.30
CA ILE A 106 1.06 4.75 0.85
C ILE A 106 1.26 6.07 0.10
N ILE A 107 2.27 6.84 0.51
CA ILE A 107 2.84 7.94 -0.26
C ILE A 107 4.22 7.50 -0.75
N ASN A 108 4.41 7.43 -2.07
CA ASN A 108 5.71 7.07 -2.63
C ASN A 108 6.44 8.30 -3.17
N SER A 109 7.57 8.65 -2.60
CA SER A 109 8.51 9.66 -3.15
C SER A 109 9.79 9.04 -3.70
N GLY A 110 10.04 7.74 -3.47
CA GLY A 110 11.21 7.01 -3.96
C GLY A 110 10.89 6.07 -5.13
N THR A 111 11.59 4.95 -5.20
CA THR A 111 11.29 3.83 -6.09
C THR A 111 10.66 2.68 -5.31
N LEU A 112 9.38 2.44 -5.53
CA LEU A 112 8.60 1.40 -4.86
C LEU A 112 8.21 0.30 -5.84
N THR A 113 8.58 -0.94 -5.54
CA THR A 113 8.04 -2.14 -6.21
C THR A 113 7.14 -2.89 -5.25
N ILE A 114 5.88 -3.13 -5.60
CA ILE A 114 4.96 -3.95 -4.80
C ILE A 114 4.77 -5.31 -5.48
N ILE A 115 4.94 -6.38 -4.71
CA ILE A 115 4.79 -7.76 -5.17
C ILE A 115 3.90 -8.58 -4.22
N GLY A 116 3.47 -9.75 -4.69
CA GLY A 116 2.68 -10.69 -3.89
C GLY A 116 1.19 -10.39 -3.86
N GLU A 117 0.42 -11.37 -3.40
CA GLU A 117 -0.98 -11.15 -3.02
C GLU A 117 -1.06 -10.32 -1.74
N GLY A 118 -2.22 -9.74 -1.46
CA GLY A 118 -2.46 -8.85 -0.32
C GLY A 118 -3.22 -7.60 -0.74
N THR A 119 -3.51 -6.70 0.20
CA THR A 119 -4.35 -5.52 -0.05
C THR A 119 -3.70 -4.24 0.46
N VAL A 120 -3.74 -3.18 -0.33
CA VAL A 120 -3.52 -1.79 0.11
C VAL A 120 -4.89 -1.11 0.11
N ASP A 121 -5.45 -0.90 1.30
CA ASP A 121 -6.78 -0.35 1.51
C ASP A 121 -6.71 1.09 2.04
N ASN A 122 -7.60 1.95 1.56
CA ASN A 122 -7.84 3.25 2.17
C ASN A 122 -9.30 3.45 2.61
N VAL A 123 -9.49 3.89 3.84
CA VAL A 123 -10.83 4.07 4.44
C VAL A 123 -11.23 5.52 4.65
N ASN A 124 -10.41 6.50 4.28
CA ASN A 124 -10.67 7.91 4.58
C ASN A 124 -11.04 8.76 3.37
N HIS A 125 -11.84 9.80 3.63
CA HIS A 125 -12.27 10.74 2.60
C HIS A 125 -11.10 11.57 2.08
N GLY A 126 -11.05 11.76 0.76
CA GLY A 126 -9.99 12.55 0.12
C GLY A 126 -8.62 11.88 0.18
N ARG A 127 -8.53 10.54 0.35
CA ARG A 127 -7.28 9.80 0.52
C ARG A 127 -7.20 8.52 -0.31
N GLY A 128 -6.08 8.24 -0.98
CA GLY A 128 -5.91 7.05 -1.80
C GLY A 128 -5.16 5.92 -1.11
N ALA A 129 -5.27 4.73 -1.67
CA ALA A 129 -4.42 3.59 -1.34
C ALA A 129 -2.97 3.86 -1.73
N LEU A 130 -2.75 4.47 -2.90
CA LEU A 130 -1.42 4.87 -3.36
C LEU A 130 -1.44 6.28 -3.95
N VAL A 131 -0.58 7.16 -3.42
CA VAL A 131 -0.23 8.43 -4.05
C VAL A 131 1.24 8.38 -4.46
N ASN A 132 1.51 8.46 -5.76
CA ASN A 132 2.84 8.31 -6.32
C ASN A 132 3.42 9.65 -6.78
N TYR A 133 4.43 10.12 -6.05
CA TYR A 133 5.32 11.22 -6.43
C TYR A 133 6.68 10.72 -6.95
N GLY A 134 7.00 9.44 -6.83
CA GLY A 134 8.25 8.83 -7.31
C GLY A 134 8.03 7.84 -8.46
N LYS A 135 8.78 6.74 -8.45
CA LYS A 135 8.59 5.63 -9.39
C LYS A 135 7.90 4.47 -8.68
N ALA A 136 6.76 4.03 -9.19
CA ALA A 136 6.04 2.87 -8.67
C ALA A 136 5.96 1.76 -9.72
N ILE A 137 6.16 0.51 -9.29
CA ILE A 137 6.01 -0.70 -10.09
C ILE A 137 5.11 -1.67 -9.32
N LEU A 138 3.89 -1.88 -9.79
CA LEU A 138 2.93 -2.77 -9.15
C LEU A 138 2.94 -4.10 -9.91
N LEU A 139 3.41 -5.18 -9.31
CA LEU A 139 3.45 -6.51 -9.93
C LEU A 139 2.43 -7.48 -9.32
N GLY A 140 1.80 -7.09 -8.21
CA GLY A 140 0.72 -7.84 -7.57
C GLY A 140 -0.01 -6.99 -6.54
N GLY A 141 -1.02 -7.57 -5.92
CA GLY A 141 -1.79 -6.96 -4.85
C GLY A 141 -3.11 -6.35 -5.32
N THR A 142 -4.01 -6.16 -4.36
CA THR A 142 -5.29 -5.49 -4.54
C THR A 142 -5.19 -4.08 -3.96
N TYR A 143 -5.64 -3.08 -4.71
CA TYR A 143 -5.70 -1.69 -4.28
C TYR A 143 -7.16 -1.27 -4.26
N THR A 144 -7.62 -0.78 -3.10
CA THR A 144 -9.04 -0.46 -2.96
C THR A 144 -9.28 0.67 -1.97
N ARG A 145 -10.53 1.14 -1.96
CA ARG A 145 -11.10 2.00 -0.93
C ARG A 145 -12.32 1.29 -0.34
N SER A 146 -12.14 0.51 0.73
CA SER A 146 -13.18 -0.37 1.27
C SER A 146 -14.36 0.37 1.90
N LYS A 147 -14.18 1.66 2.22
CA LYS A 147 -15.23 2.57 2.71
C LYS A 147 -15.68 3.59 1.66
N GLU A 148 -15.42 3.34 0.39
CA GLU A 148 -15.89 4.18 -0.72
C GLU A 148 -17.41 4.38 -0.69
N ALA A 149 -17.85 5.63 -0.83
CA ALA A 149 -19.24 6.04 -0.69
C ALA A 149 -19.73 6.98 -1.81
N GLY A 150 -18.88 7.33 -2.78
CA GLY A 150 -19.24 8.19 -3.91
C GLY A 150 -20.40 7.62 -4.70
N LYS A 151 -21.43 8.44 -4.97
CA LYS A 151 -22.68 7.99 -5.61
C LYS A 151 -22.86 8.51 -7.03
N SER A 152 -22.24 9.63 -7.35
CA SER A 152 -22.32 10.28 -8.66
C SER A 152 -21.18 11.31 -8.80
N PRO A 153 -20.98 11.94 -9.97
CA PRO A 153 -20.02 13.03 -10.12
C PRO A 153 -20.21 14.20 -9.14
N ASP A 154 -21.43 14.38 -8.63
CA ASP A 154 -21.82 15.54 -7.80
C ASP A 154 -22.05 15.18 -6.32
N ASP A 155 -22.09 13.89 -5.97
CA ASP A 155 -22.32 13.40 -4.59
C ASP A 155 -21.20 12.42 -4.19
N ASN A 156 -20.26 12.90 -3.38
CA ASN A 156 -19.16 12.08 -2.85
C ASN A 156 -19.59 11.12 -1.73
N GLY A 157 -20.84 11.19 -1.27
CA GLY A 157 -21.39 10.33 -0.21
C GLY A 157 -20.66 10.40 1.13
N GLY A 158 -19.81 11.40 1.35
CA GLY A 158 -19.00 11.58 2.55
C GLY A 158 -17.65 10.85 2.52
N ASN A 159 -17.39 9.96 1.55
CA ASN A 159 -16.11 9.26 1.43
C ASN A 159 -15.80 8.81 0.01
N SER A 160 -15.30 9.74 -0.81
CA SER A 160 -14.72 9.42 -2.12
C SER A 160 -13.33 10.01 -2.31
N TRP A 161 -12.49 9.32 -3.09
CA TRP A 161 -11.29 9.82 -3.75
C TRP A 161 -10.75 8.79 -4.75
N TYR A 162 -9.68 9.13 -5.46
CA TYR A 162 -8.95 8.18 -6.28
C TYR A 162 -8.42 6.99 -5.44
N VAL A 163 -8.39 5.78 -5.99
CA VAL A 163 -7.69 4.65 -5.34
C VAL A 163 -6.19 4.81 -5.55
N ILE A 164 -5.78 5.09 -6.79
CA ILE A 164 -4.40 5.39 -7.16
C ILE A 164 -4.34 6.76 -7.82
N LYS A 165 -3.48 7.63 -7.28
CA LYS A 165 -3.16 8.92 -7.90
C LYS A 165 -1.67 8.96 -8.26
N ASN A 166 -1.37 9.16 -9.54
CA ASN A 166 -0.01 9.20 -10.05
C ASN A 166 0.36 10.61 -10.53
N TYR A 167 1.44 11.14 -9.98
CA TYR A 167 2.07 12.40 -10.38
C TYR A 167 3.47 12.21 -10.97
N ASN A 168 3.94 10.96 -11.11
CA ASN A 168 5.27 10.66 -11.64
C ASN A 168 5.21 9.38 -12.50
N ASN A 169 6.07 8.38 -12.32
CA ASN A 169 6.13 7.20 -13.20
C ASN A 169 5.51 5.99 -12.52
N LEU A 170 4.45 5.43 -13.11
CA LEU A 170 3.76 4.24 -12.61
C LEU A 170 3.75 3.14 -13.68
N ASN A 171 4.24 1.96 -13.33
CA ASN A 171 4.07 0.75 -14.13
C ASN A 171 3.14 -0.21 -13.38
N ILE A 172 2.11 -0.72 -14.06
CA ILE A 172 1.26 -1.79 -13.56
C ILE A 172 1.50 -3.03 -14.42
N GLY A 173 2.07 -4.07 -13.80
CA GLY A 173 2.64 -5.22 -14.48
C GLY A 173 4.00 -4.93 -15.12
N ALA A 174 4.47 -5.90 -15.90
CA ALA A 174 5.67 -5.79 -16.71
C ALA A 174 5.57 -6.67 -17.96
N ASN A 175 6.31 -6.33 -19.01
CA ASN A 175 6.38 -7.14 -20.23
C ASN A 175 6.70 -8.62 -19.92
N ASN A 176 5.93 -9.52 -20.54
CA ASN A 176 6.08 -10.97 -20.44
C ASN A 176 6.02 -11.51 -19.00
N LYS A 177 5.33 -10.82 -18.08
CA LYS A 177 5.03 -11.32 -16.74
C LYS A 177 3.52 -11.36 -16.52
N GLU A 178 3.06 -12.40 -15.83
CA GLU A 178 1.70 -12.43 -15.30
C GLU A 178 1.49 -11.24 -14.36
N CYS A 179 0.35 -10.57 -14.48
CA CYS A 179 0.02 -9.39 -13.70
C CYS A 179 -1.25 -9.65 -12.89
N ASN A 180 -1.08 -9.89 -11.60
CA ASN A 180 -2.17 -10.16 -10.65
C ASN A 180 -2.54 -8.91 -9.84
N VAL A 181 -2.34 -7.74 -10.45
CA VAL A 181 -2.75 -6.46 -9.86
C VAL A 181 -4.25 -6.29 -10.05
N VAL A 182 -4.95 -5.97 -8.97
CA VAL A 182 -6.37 -5.62 -8.98
C VAL A 182 -6.53 -4.23 -8.41
N VAL A 183 -7.28 -3.37 -9.09
CA VAL A 183 -7.69 -2.07 -8.54
C VAL A 183 -9.21 -1.99 -8.61
N THR A 184 -9.87 -1.74 -7.49
CA THR A 184 -11.33 -1.77 -7.44
C THR A 184 -11.90 -0.78 -6.43
N ALA A 185 -13.02 -0.14 -6.78
CA ALA A 185 -13.81 0.69 -5.89
C ALA A 185 -15.26 0.79 -6.40
N ASN A 186 -16.22 0.75 -5.49
CA ASN A 186 -17.65 0.70 -5.84
C ASN A 186 -18.31 2.08 -5.98
N GLY A 187 -17.55 3.16 -5.84
CA GLY A 187 -18.07 4.52 -5.91
C GLY A 187 -17.94 5.13 -7.30
N SER A 188 -18.74 6.16 -7.55
CA SER A 188 -18.85 6.85 -8.84
C SER A 188 -18.69 8.37 -8.75
N TYR A 189 -17.93 8.86 -7.75
CA TYR A 189 -17.59 10.29 -7.63
C TYR A 189 -16.18 10.60 -8.12
N SER A 190 -15.17 9.81 -7.73
CA SER A 190 -13.79 9.95 -8.23
C SER A 190 -13.42 8.82 -9.17
N SER A 191 -12.53 9.08 -10.13
CA SER A 191 -11.97 8.02 -10.98
C SER A 191 -11.14 7.04 -10.15
N LEU A 192 -11.07 5.78 -10.58
CA LEU A 192 -10.37 4.73 -9.86
C LEU A 192 -8.85 4.97 -9.86
N ILE A 193 -8.29 5.17 -11.05
CA ILE A 193 -6.89 5.56 -11.26
C ILE A 193 -6.88 6.90 -12.00
N ALA A 194 -6.08 7.85 -11.52
CA ALA A 194 -5.82 9.09 -12.25
C ALA A 194 -4.31 9.34 -12.41
N ASN A 195 -3.87 9.56 -13.64
CA ASN A 195 -2.50 9.95 -13.98
C ASN A 195 -2.49 11.43 -14.37
N GLY A 196 -1.60 12.24 -13.79
CA GLY A 196 -1.49 13.67 -14.12
C GLY A 196 -2.23 14.61 -13.17
N TYR A 197 -2.59 15.80 -13.67
CA TYR A 197 -3.12 16.89 -12.84
C TYR A 197 -4.45 17.39 -13.39
N GLN A 198 -5.54 17.14 -12.66
CA GLN A 198 -6.89 17.53 -13.02
C GLN A 198 -7.12 19.04 -13.27
N ASN A 199 -6.21 19.92 -12.83
CA ASN A 199 -6.26 21.36 -13.04
C ASN A 199 -4.94 22.04 -12.59
N ALA A 200 -4.83 23.32 -12.89
CA ALA A 200 -3.66 24.15 -12.54
C ALA A 200 -3.34 24.20 -11.04
N ASN A 201 -4.34 24.16 -10.15
CA ASN A 201 -4.07 24.13 -8.70
C ASN A 201 -3.36 22.83 -8.31
N TYR A 202 -3.86 21.69 -8.79
CA TYR A 202 -3.21 20.41 -8.55
C TYR A 202 -1.82 20.36 -9.18
N TYR A 203 -1.64 20.90 -10.38
CA TYR A 203 -0.31 21.03 -10.99
C TYR A 203 0.62 21.82 -10.07
N ASN A 204 0.26 23.05 -9.70
CA ASN A 204 1.11 23.93 -8.90
C ASN A 204 1.43 23.37 -7.50
N THR A 205 0.47 22.69 -6.86
CA THR A 205 0.67 22.11 -5.53
C THR A 205 1.50 20.82 -5.55
N ASN A 206 1.41 20.02 -6.60
CA ASN A 206 2.00 18.67 -6.60
C ASN A 206 3.29 18.56 -7.44
N PHE A 207 3.46 19.38 -8.48
CA PHE A 207 4.68 19.42 -9.29
C PHE A 207 5.93 19.77 -8.46
N GLY A 208 5.80 20.71 -7.51
CA GLY A 208 6.88 21.07 -6.59
C GLY A 208 7.17 20.04 -5.49
N ASN A 209 6.35 18.98 -5.37
CA ASN A 209 6.42 17.96 -4.32
C ASN A 209 6.78 16.58 -4.87
N GLY A 210 7.63 16.53 -5.90
CA GLY A 210 8.08 15.29 -6.56
C GLY A 210 7.28 14.90 -7.82
N GLY A 211 6.15 15.56 -8.08
CA GLY A 211 5.45 15.42 -9.34
C GLY A 211 6.29 15.91 -10.52
N ILE A 212 6.12 15.28 -11.70
CA ILE A 212 6.82 15.69 -12.94
C ILE A 212 5.85 16.31 -13.93
N ALA A 213 6.39 16.95 -14.98
CA ALA A 213 5.60 17.73 -15.92
C ALA A 213 4.70 16.82 -16.78
N ASN A 214 5.20 15.61 -17.08
CA ASN A 214 4.49 14.61 -17.86
C ASN A 214 4.49 13.26 -17.14
N PRO A 215 3.63 13.08 -16.12
CA PRO A 215 3.50 11.80 -15.41
C PRO A 215 3.15 10.69 -16.39
N THR A 216 3.78 9.53 -16.25
CA THR A 216 3.54 8.39 -17.14
C THR A 216 2.91 7.22 -16.40
N LEU A 217 1.94 6.58 -17.04
CA LEU A 217 1.37 5.31 -16.62
C LEU A 217 1.54 4.28 -17.74
N LYS A 218 2.17 3.16 -17.42
CA LYS A 218 2.22 1.99 -18.31
C LYS A 218 1.43 0.84 -17.71
N VAL A 219 0.49 0.28 -18.46
CA VAL A 219 -0.30 -0.88 -18.02
C VAL A 219 -0.01 -2.07 -18.93
N TYR A 220 0.61 -3.09 -18.37
CA TYR A 220 0.94 -4.34 -19.06
C TYR A 220 -0.14 -5.43 -18.85
N GLY A 221 -0.92 -5.32 -17.79
CA GLY A 221 -1.97 -6.26 -17.40
C GLY A 221 -2.63 -5.86 -16.09
N GLY A 222 -3.48 -6.74 -15.54
CA GLY A 222 -4.23 -6.52 -14.31
C GLY A 222 -5.73 -6.32 -14.56
N SER A 223 -6.50 -6.20 -13.48
CA SER A 223 -7.95 -6.02 -13.51
C SER A 223 -8.35 -4.73 -12.80
N PHE A 224 -9.11 -3.89 -13.49
CA PHE A 224 -9.51 -2.56 -13.04
C PHE A 224 -11.02 -2.41 -13.15
N SER A 225 -11.70 -2.15 -12.03
CA SER A 225 -13.17 -2.08 -12.03
C SER A 225 -13.71 -0.95 -11.15
N GLY A 226 -14.65 -0.19 -11.69
CA GLY A 226 -15.38 0.86 -10.98
C GLY A 226 -14.67 2.21 -10.99
N GLY A 227 -14.97 3.04 -9.98
CA GLY A 227 -14.71 4.49 -10.04
C GLY A 227 -15.68 5.23 -10.97
N LEU A 228 -15.64 6.56 -10.94
CA LEU A 228 -16.36 7.39 -11.92
C LEU A 228 -15.89 7.07 -13.35
N ASN A 229 -14.57 7.03 -13.54
CA ASN A 229 -13.89 6.45 -14.70
C ASN A 229 -12.88 5.43 -14.18
N THR A 230 -12.67 4.33 -14.89
CA THR A 230 -11.73 3.29 -14.43
C THR A 230 -10.28 3.78 -14.56
N LEU A 231 -9.95 4.46 -15.66
CA LEU A 231 -8.67 5.14 -15.82
C LEU A 231 -8.89 6.54 -16.39
N LYS A 232 -8.33 7.55 -15.71
CA LYS A 232 -8.30 8.93 -16.18
C LYS A 232 -6.87 9.36 -16.51
N THR A 233 -6.66 9.76 -17.76
CA THR A 233 -5.46 10.48 -18.21
C THR A 233 -5.77 11.98 -18.09
N ASP A 234 -5.34 12.61 -17.00
CA ASP A 234 -5.49 14.05 -16.82
C ASP A 234 -4.59 14.81 -17.80
N GLU A 235 -4.77 16.12 -17.84
CA GLU A 235 -3.95 17.06 -18.58
C GLU A 235 -2.46 16.87 -18.25
N HIS A 236 -1.60 17.10 -19.26
CA HIS A 236 -0.14 16.96 -19.15
C HIS A 236 0.33 15.57 -18.68
N SER A 237 -0.35 14.50 -19.08
CA SER A 237 0.07 13.15 -18.71
C SER A 237 -0.02 12.18 -19.87
N LYS A 238 0.75 11.09 -19.79
CA LYS A 238 0.82 10.08 -20.84
C LYS A 238 0.53 8.69 -20.31
N ASN A 239 -0.38 7.98 -20.97
CA ASN A 239 -0.69 6.60 -20.70
C ASN A 239 -0.30 5.70 -21.88
N GLU A 240 0.27 4.54 -21.58
CA GLU A 240 0.55 3.47 -22.55
C GLU A 240 -0.08 2.17 -22.04
N ILE A 241 -1.09 1.68 -22.74
CA ILE A 241 -1.86 0.49 -22.35
C ILE A 241 -1.52 -0.63 -23.34
N TYR A 242 -0.87 -1.67 -22.82
CA TYR A 242 -0.47 -2.87 -23.55
C TYR A 242 -1.41 -4.05 -23.27
N GLY A 243 -2.11 -4.04 -22.13
CA GLY A 243 -3.01 -5.11 -21.71
C GLY A 243 -3.82 -4.76 -20.45
N GLY A 244 -4.57 -5.74 -19.94
CA GLY A 244 -5.42 -5.62 -18.76
C GLY A 244 -6.91 -5.54 -19.09
N THR A 245 -7.75 -5.68 -18.07
CA THR A 245 -9.22 -5.59 -18.19
C THR A 245 -9.73 -4.37 -17.44
N PHE A 246 -10.52 -3.54 -18.11
CA PHE A 246 -11.05 -2.29 -17.59
C PHE A 246 -12.57 -2.30 -17.70
N SER A 247 -13.28 -2.29 -16.57
CA SER A 247 -14.74 -2.30 -16.55
C SER A 247 -15.29 -1.07 -15.84
N ASN A 248 -16.31 -0.42 -16.42
CA ASN A 248 -17.00 0.70 -15.81
C ASN A 248 -18.49 0.71 -16.14
N SER A 249 -19.33 1.08 -15.17
CA SER A 249 -20.77 1.26 -15.35
C SER A 249 -21.24 2.71 -15.10
N ALA A 250 -20.36 3.58 -14.58
CA ALA A 250 -20.67 4.96 -14.22
C ALA A 250 -20.42 5.93 -15.38
N GLN A 251 -19.18 5.97 -15.91
CA GLN A 251 -18.80 6.69 -17.12
C GLN A 251 -17.89 5.82 -17.99
N TYR A 252 -16.64 6.21 -18.23
CA TYR A 252 -15.77 5.57 -19.22
C TYR A 252 -14.83 4.56 -18.56
N ALA A 253 -14.49 3.48 -19.27
CA ALA A 253 -13.38 2.62 -18.86
C ALA A 253 -12.05 3.40 -18.96
N VAL A 254 -11.88 4.23 -20.01
CA VAL A 254 -10.78 5.20 -20.12
C VAL A 254 -11.30 6.57 -20.52
N MET A 255 -10.92 7.59 -19.75
CA MET A 255 -11.15 9.00 -20.06
C MET A 255 -9.82 9.70 -20.30
N ASN A 256 -9.63 10.27 -21.49
CA ASN A 256 -8.36 10.85 -21.93
C ASN A 256 -8.46 12.36 -22.23
N TYR A 257 -7.74 13.15 -21.42
CA TYR A 257 -7.46 14.57 -21.68
C TYR A 257 -5.97 14.83 -21.98
N GLY A 258 -5.09 13.91 -21.59
CA GLY A 258 -3.67 13.93 -21.94
C GLY A 258 -3.37 13.18 -23.24
N GLU A 259 -2.37 12.33 -23.21
CA GLU A 259 -1.98 11.46 -24.32
C GLU A 259 -2.19 9.99 -23.92
N THR A 260 -2.89 9.20 -24.71
CA THR A 260 -3.10 7.78 -24.46
C THR A 260 -2.81 6.96 -25.71
N THR A 261 -1.94 5.96 -25.58
CA THR A 261 -1.72 4.93 -26.61
C THR A 261 -2.23 3.59 -26.09
N ILE A 262 -3.08 2.92 -26.88
CA ILE A 262 -3.63 1.59 -26.58
C ILE A 262 -3.18 0.62 -27.66
N SER A 263 -2.50 -0.45 -27.24
CA SER A 263 -2.03 -1.54 -28.12
C SER A 263 -2.61 -2.90 -27.75
N GLY A 264 -3.33 -2.99 -26.62
CA GLY A 264 -4.02 -4.19 -26.17
C GLY A 264 -4.87 -3.90 -24.93
N GLY A 265 -5.55 -4.94 -24.43
CA GLY A 265 -6.47 -4.87 -23.29
C GLY A 265 -7.93 -5.03 -23.68
N GLU A 266 -8.78 -5.16 -22.67
CA GLU A 266 -10.24 -5.30 -22.80
C GLU A 266 -10.92 -4.16 -22.04
N PHE A 267 -11.80 -3.44 -22.71
CA PHE A 267 -12.44 -2.24 -22.19
C PHE A 267 -13.95 -2.37 -22.29
N THR A 268 -14.61 -2.45 -21.14
CA THR A 268 -16.04 -2.70 -21.04
C THR A 268 -16.75 -1.51 -20.42
N TYR A 269 -17.80 -1.04 -21.10
CA TYR A 269 -18.83 -0.18 -20.53
C TYR A 269 -20.18 -0.91 -20.52
N ASP A 270 -20.66 -1.24 -19.34
CA ASP A 270 -21.91 -1.98 -19.11
C ASP A 270 -23.00 -1.12 -18.43
N GLY A 271 -22.80 0.19 -18.35
CA GLY A 271 -23.77 1.14 -17.80
C GLY A 271 -24.93 1.46 -18.75
N GLU A 272 -26.01 2.02 -18.19
CA GLU A 272 -27.23 2.36 -18.95
C GLU A 272 -27.19 3.75 -19.62
N GLY A 273 -26.15 4.54 -19.33
CA GLY A 273 -26.00 5.95 -19.71
C GLY A 273 -25.67 6.19 -21.18
N ALA A 274 -25.18 7.41 -21.48
CA ALA A 274 -24.69 7.83 -22.79
C ALA A 274 -23.16 7.78 -22.89
N TYR A 275 -22.52 6.99 -22.03
CA TYR A 275 -21.07 6.82 -22.00
C TYR A 275 -20.65 5.58 -22.83
N GLY A 276 -19.35 5.31 -22.89
CA GLY A 276 -18.79 4.22 -23.67
C GLY A 276 -17.47 3.73 -23.09
N ALA A 277 -16.81 2.80 -23.78
CA ALA A 277 -15.55 2.22 -23.29
C ALA A 277 -14.44 3.29 -23.17
N ILE A 278 -14.28 4.14 -24.20
CA ILE A 278 -13.22 5.15 -24.27
C ILE A 278 -13.85 6.51 -24.60
N TYR A 279 -13.33 7.55 -23.96
CA TYR A 279 -13.57 8.95 -24.31
C TYR A 279 -12.24 9.68 -24.43
N SER A 280 -12.08 10.46 -25.49
CA SER A 280 -10.96 11.37 -25.67
C SER A 280 -11.46 12.76 -26.03
N ALA A 281 -10.82 13.81 -25.52
CA ALA A 281 -11.19 15.17 -25.88
C ALA A 281 -9.99 16.10 -25.98
N TYR A 282 -9.96 16.87 -27.06
CA TYR A 282 -9.04 17.97 -27.28
C TYR A 282 -9.69 19.30 -26.89
N ASP A 283 -8.96 20.11 -26.13
CA ASP A 283 -9.27 21.51 -25.86
C ASP A 283 -7.98 22.32 -25.99
N SER A 284 -7.97 23.32 -26.87
CA SER A 284 -6.77 24.09 -27.21
C SER A 284 -6.09 24.80 -26.04
N ASN A 285 -6.77 24.97 -24.90
CA ASN A 285 -6.24 25.64 -23.73
C ASN A 285 -5.87 24.69 -22.59
N VAL A 286 -6.48 23.50 -22.54
CA VAL A 286 -6.37 22.62 -21.38
C VAL A 286 -6.06 21.16 -21.70
N ALA A 287 -6.50 20.60 -22.84
CA ALA A 287 -6.41 19.16 -23.09
C ALA A 287 -5.80 18.84 -24.46
N VAL A 288 -4.77 18.00 -24.49
CA VAL A 288 -4.20 17.49 -25.74
C VAL A 288 -5.09 16.41 -26.34
N GLY A 289 -5.67 15.53 -25.51
CA GLY A 289 -6.63 14.51 -25.93
C GLY A 289 -6.11 13.57 -27.03
N ALA A 290 -4.79 13.43 -27.19
CA ALA A 290 -4.23 12.59 -28.23
C ALA A 290 -4.50 11.12 -27.89
N LEU A 291 -5.12 10.41 -28.81
CA LEU A 291 -5.48 9.01 -28.67
C LEU A 291 -4.97 8.22 -29.87
N GLU A 292 -4.17 7.20 -29.62
CA GLU A 292 -3.73 6.23 -30.61
C GLU A 292 -4.19 4.84 -30.19
N ILE A 293 -4.90 4.13 -31.06
CA ILE A 293 -5.36 2.75 -30.82
C ILE A 293 -4.85 1.87 -31.95
N THR A 294 -4.05 0.86 -31.59
CA THR A 294 -3.49 -0.15 -32.50
C THR A 294 -3.95 -1.57 -32.17
N GLY A 295 -4.62 -1.77 -31.03
CA GLY A 295 -5.17 -3.05 -30.60
C GLY A 295 -6.09 -2.92 -29.38
N GLY A 296 -6.64 -4.05 -28.93
CA GLY A 296 -7.58 -4.16 -27.81
C GLY A 296 -9.01 -4.54 -28.24
N THR A 297 -9.83 -4.89 -27.25
CA THR A 297 -11.26 -5.21 -27.42
C THR A 297 -12.09 -4.17 -26.68
N PHE A 298 -13.11 -3.63 -27.34
CA PHE A 298 -13.97 -2.59 -26.79
C PHE A 298 -15.42 -3.09 -26.82
N ASP A 299 -16.02 -3.27 -25.65
CA ASP A 299 -17.40 -3.70 -25.49
C ASP A 299 -18.20 -2.58 -24.81
N ALA A 300 -19.16 -1.99 -25.51
CA ALA A 300 -20.01 -0.94 -24.98
C ALA A 300 -21.39 -0.98 -25.64
N VAL A 301 -22.44 -0.84 -24.84
CA VAL A 301 -23.84 -0.82 -25.31
C VAL A 301 -24.13 0.38 -26.23
N LYS A 302 -23.35 1.47 -26.09
CA LYS A 302 -23.40 2.67 -26.93
C LYS A 302 -21.98 3.14 -27.28
N THR A 303 -21.84 3.65 -28.50
CA THR A 303 -20.65 3.98 -29.31
C THR A 303 -19.37 4.43 -28.59
N VAL A 304 -18.21 4.00 -29.10
CA VAL A 304 -16.90 4.62 -28.86
C VAL A 304 -16.90 6.04 -29.43
N MET A 305 -16.91 7.08 -28.59
CA MET A 305 -16.76 8.45 -29.05
C MET A 305 -15.28 8.85 -28.99
N VAL A 306 -14.70 9.07 -30.18
CA VAL A 306 -13.35 9.59 -30.40
C VAL A 306 -13.42 11.08 -30.68
#